data_AF-F4H6U5-F1
#
_entry.id   AF-F4H6U5-F1
#
_cell.length_a   1.000
_cell.length_b   1.000
_cell.length_c   1.000
_cell.angle_alpha   90.00
_cell.angle_beta   90.00
_cell.angle_gamma   90.00
#
_symmetry.space_group_name_H-M   'P 1'
#
loop_
_entity.id
_entity.type
_entity.pdbx_description
1 polymer ?
#
loop_
_entity_poly.entity_id
_entity_poly.type
_entity_poly.pdbx_seq_one_letter_code
_entity_poly.pdbx_strand_id
1 'polypeptide(L)'
;MTYRPLPLPRALRDGVETTTDLARSRVSLAVAVQHLWETAELLSGGLLAVAHYEGKLAMGYHLFVVTDALRALEHRLDELGTSKTVRRREHRALVDVAAVLATQDGDAVLRAVYQVLLPRAVELLRELHDAGGRVADAPTHRLVRLHLPELEEARDWGLDATALLDTGAPAAAVPDSAHDGARTRPVRARRDERFAVFSDTRDYRADAAHDADASPYEQDRLELVRTNRDEIDAIETFALVYYDLLDGAPVDMLWDLARTAWDEVRHSLLGHQLLERISGDPFAYPCSMIGIEVRSRLGGWDALAQISLFGELNIIGPMRALAYAARAQGDEVTARAFDYICSDESLHLRRIRRWLKEQHPLGDLDEIERFTKRRAGALLEELGVMGEEYFVNLSSEQIFELLGE
;
A
#
# COMPACT_ATOMS: atom_id res chain seq x y z
N MET A 1 -9.42 -60.52 11.03
CA MET A 1 -9.11 -59.26 10.30
C MET A 1 -8.13 -58.47 11.15
N THR A 2 -6.90 -58.25 10.67
CA THR A 2 -5.91 -57.39 11.32
C THR A 2 -6.12 -55.95 10.84
N TYR A 3 -6.55 -55.07 11.75
CA TYR A 3 -6.67 -53.65 11.45
C TYR A 3 -5.28 -53.06 11.18
N ARG A 4 -5.10 -52.43 10.01
CA ARG A 4 -3.93 -51.60 9.69
C ARG A 4 -4.35 -50.14 9.71
N PRO A 5 -3.88 -49.33 10.67
CA PRO A 5 -4.22 -47.90 10.68
C PRO A 5 -3.61 -47.21 9.45
N LEU A 6 -4.35 -46.23 8.93
CA LEU A 6 -3.82 -45.29 7.95
C LEU A 6 -2.85 -44.30 8.64
N PRO A 7 -1.79 -43.84 7.96
CA PRO A 7 -0.87 -42.88 8.55
C PRO A 7 -1.54 -41.52 8.72
N LEU A 8 -1.25 -40.83 9.82
CA LEU A 8 -1.69 -39.44 10.01
C LEU A 8 -1.08 -38.50 8.95
N PRO A 9 -1.74 -37.39 8.59
CA PRO A 9 -1.14 -36.31 7.81
C PRO A 9 0.16 -35.82 8.46
N ARG A 10 1.18 -35.43 7.68
CA ARG A 10 2.50 -35.01 8.20
C ARG A 10 2.39 -33.91 9.27
N ALA A 11 1.47 -32.97 9.09
CA ALA A 11 1.21 -31.89 10.04
C ALA A 11 0.67 -32.36 11.42
N LEU A 12 0.20 -33.60 11.51
CA LEU A 12 -0.38 -34.21 12.72
C LEU A 12 0.50 -35.36 13.27
N ARG A 13 1.71 -35.54 12.74
CA ARG A 13 2.61 -36.65 13.13
C ARG A 13 3.52 -36.32 14.31
N ASP A 14 3.85 -35.04 14.49
CA ASP A 14 4.71 -34.62 15.60
C ASP A 14 3.88 -34.73 16.89
N GLY A 15 4.41 -35.42 17.89
CA GLY A 15 3.68 -35.74 19.11
C GLY A 15 3.32 -34.50 19.94
N VAL A 16 2.64 -34.73 21.06
CA VAL A 16 2.55 -33.72 22.14
C VAL A 16 3.92 -33.59 22.77
N GLU A 17 4.81 -32.80 22.18
CA GLU A 17 6.04 -32.39 22.86
C GLU A 17 5.65 -31.50 24.04
N THR A 18 6.13 -31.88 25.23
CA THR A 18 5.73 -31.32 26.53
C THR A 18 6.29 -29.92 26.79
N THR A 19 7.01 -29.33 25.85
CA THR A 19 7.77 -28.07 26.04
C THR A 19 7.00 -26.81 25.68
N THR A 20 5.87 -26.91 24.97
CA THR A 20 5.08 -25.75 24.53
C THR A 20 3.86 -25.58 25.42
N ASP A 21 3.92 -24.61 26.34
CA ASP A 21 2.79 -24.16 27.13
C ASP A 21 2.05 -23.04 26.38
N LEU A 22 0.72 -23.04 26.48
CA LEU A 22 -0.19 -22.04 25.90
C LEU A 22 0.22 -20.61 26.26
N ALA A 23 0.70 -20.39 27.49
CA ALA A 23 1.18 -19.08 27.91
C ALA A 23 2.38 -18.59 27.05
N ARG A 24 3.31 -19.49 26.71
CA ARG A 24 4.46 -19.16 25.87
C ARG A 24 4.03 -18.86 24.43
N SER A 25 3.18 -19.69 23.84
CA SER A 25 2.69 -19.46 22.47
C SER A 25 1.98 -18.09 22.36
N ARG A 26 1.11 -17.76 23.33
CA ARG A 26 0.45 -16.45 23.40
C ARG A 26 1.43 -15.29 23.40
N VAL A 27 2.45 -15.35 24.25
CA VAL A 27 3.44 -14.27 24.37
C VAL A 27 4.27 -14.16 23.09
N SER A 28 4.80 -15.29 22.58
CA SER A 28 5.62 -15.30 21.36
C SER A 28 4.84 -14.78 20.15
N LEU A 29 3.60 -15.22 19.96
CA LEU A 29 2.73 -14.73 18.89
C LEU A 29 2.39 -13.25 19.07
N ALA A 30 2.12 -12.80 20.30
CA ALA A 30 1.80 -11.40 20.58
C ALA A 30 2.97 -10.46 20.25
N VAL A 31 4.20 -10.85 20.58
CA VAL A 31 5.40 -10.07 20.26
C VAL A 31 5.63 -10.03 18.75
N ALA A 32 5.48 -11.17 18.05
CA ALA A 32 5.60 -11.22 16.59
C ALA A 32 4.57 -10.30 15.89
N VAL A 33 3.30 -10.36 16.32
CA VAL A 33 2.24 -9.50 15.80
C VAL A 33 2.52 -8.03 16.05
N GLN A 34 3.09 -7.65 17.20
CA GLN A 34 3.45 -6.25 17.44
C GLN A 34 4.54 -5.77 16.48
N HIS A 35 5.58 -6.56 16.23
CA HIS A 35 6.59 -6.16 15.25
C HIS A 35 6.05 -6.07 13.82
N LEU A 36 5.08 -6.90 13.45
CA LEU A 36 4.38 -6.75 12.18
C LEU A 36 3.55 -5.44 12.13
N TRP A 37 2.91 -5.04 13.22
CA TRP A 37 2.21 -3.75 13.30
C TRP A 37 3.15 -2.56 13.16
N GLU A 38 4.30 -2.58 13.84
CA GLU A 38 5.35 -1.55 13.67
C GLU A 38 5.86 -1.50 12.22
N THR A 39 6.03 -2.67 11.60
CA THR A 39 6.43 -2.79 10.20
C THR A 39 5.37 -2.18 9.28
N ALA A 40 4.10 -2.51 9.46
CA ALA A 40 3.00 -1.96 8.67
C ALA A 40 2.85 -0.45 8.87
N GLU A 41 3.00 0.05 10.10
CA GLU A 41 2.99 1.47 10.42
C GLU A 41 4.10 2.22 9.69
N LEU A 42 5.33 1.71 9.70
CA LEU A 42 6.44 2.37 9.05
C LEU A 42 6.38 2.25 7.51
N LEU A 43 5.93 1.11 6.99
CA LEU A 43 5.67 0.92 5.55
C LEU A 43 4.64 1.93 5.04
N SER A 44 3.52 2.07 5.74
CA SER A 44 2.42 2.96 5.35
C SER A 44 2.76 4.45 5.54
N GLY A 45 3.28 4.82 6.71
CA GLY A 45 3.60 6.21 7.05
C GLY A 45 4.83 6.75 6.32
N GLY A 46 5.78 5.89 5.97
CA GLY A 46 7.05 6.29 5.38
C GLY A 46 7.06 6.35 3.84
N LEU A 47 6.04 5.80 3.17
CA LEU A 47 6.04 5.59 1.72
C LEU A 47 6.27 6.89 0.93
N LEU A 48 5.67 8.00 1.37
CA LEU A 48 5.83 9.31 0.73
C LEU A 48 7.28 9.83 0.72
N ALA A 49 8.10 9.43 1.69
CA ALA A 49 9.51 9.85 1.76
C ALA A 49 10.41 9.07 0.81
N VAL A 50 10.00 7.88 0.38
CA VAL A 50 10.78 7.04 -0.54
C VAL A 50 10.73 7.63 -1.94
N ALA A 51 11.89 7.96 -2.51
CA ALA A 51 11.95 8.49 -3.87
C ALA A 51 11.89 7.37 -4.92
N HIS A 52 12.60 6.26 -4.66
CA HIS A 52 12.80 5.18 -5.63
C HIS A 52 11.49 4.55 -6.11
N TYR A 53 11.34 4.45 -7.43
CA TYR A 53 10.17 3.83 -8.07
C TYR A 53 9.95 2.41 -7.56
N GLU A 54 10.99 1.56 -7.65
CA GLU A 54 10.95 0.17 -7.21
C GLU A 54 10.75 0.07 -5.69
N GLY A 55 11.29 1.04 -4.93
CA GLY A 55 11.09 1.13 -3.48
C GLY A 55 9.62 1.32 -3.10
N LYS A 56 8.91 2.21 -3.80
CA LYS A 56 7.47 2.40 -3.57
C LYS A 56 6.65 1.20 -3.98
N LEU A 57 6.97 0.58 -5.13
CA LEU A 57 6.29 -0.64 -5.57
C LEU A 57 6.44 -1.75 -4.53
N ALA A 58 7.66 -1.99 -4.06
CA ALA A 58 7.94 -3.00 -3.06
C ALA A 58 7.25 -2.68 -1.72
N MET A 59 7.29 -1.43 -1.26
CA MET A 59 6.61 -1.05 -0.01
C MET A 59 5.09 -1.21 -0.09
N GLY A 60 4.46 -0.86 -1.22
CA GLY A 60 3.02 -1.07 -1.42
C GLY A 60 2.65 -2.56 -1.38
N TYR A 61 3.44 -3.42 -2.04
CA TYR A 61 3.24 -4.86 -2.00
C TYR A 61 3.51 -5.45 -0.62
N HIS A 62 4.62 -5.07 0.03
CA HIS A 62 4.98 -5.59 1.34
C HIS A 62 4.03 -5.10 2.44
N LEU A 63 3.40 -3.93 2.29
CA LEU A 63 2.31 -3.51 3.17
C LEU A 63 1.15 -4.50 3.12
N PHE A 64 0.80 -5.01 1.93
CA PHE A 64 -0.18 -6.08 1.80
C PHE A 64 0.30 -7.39 2.44
N VAL A 65 1.51 -7.86 2.15
CA VAL A 65 2.06 -9.11 2.72
C VAL A 65 2.05 -9.08 4.25
N VAL A 66 2.51 -7.98 4.84
CA VAL A 66 2.53 -7.78 6.30
C VAL A 66 1.10 -7.69 6.86
N THR A 67 0.19 -6.96 6.20
CA THR A 67 -1.18 -6.81 6.68
C THR A 67 -1.99 -8.09 6.56
N ASP A 68 -1.76 -8.92 5.54
CA ASP A 68 -2.41 -10.22 5.39
C ASP A 68 -2.00 -11.18 6.52
N ALA A 69 -0.70 -11.22 6.83
CA ALA A 69 -0.18 -11.95 7.99
C ALA A 69 -0.75 -11.41 9.30
N LEU A 70 -0.76 -10.08 9.49
CA LEU A 70 -1.34 -9.43 10.67
C LEU A 70 -2.78 -9.84 10.88
N ARG A 71 -3.63 -9.72 9.86
CA ARG A 71 -5.05 -10.05 9.93
C ARG A 71 -5.28 -11.49 10.41
N ALA A 72 -4.54 -12.44 9.85
CA ALA A 72 -4.67 -13.85 10.23
C ALA A 72 -4.16 -14.13 11.65
N LEU A 73 -3.02 -13.56 12.04
CA LEU A 73 -2.37 -13.80 13.33
C LEU A 73 -3.05 -13.04 14.48
N GLU A 74 -3.61 -11.86 14.22
CA GLU A 74 -4.46 -11.11 15.16
C GLU A 74 -5.72 -11.91 15.52
N HIS A 75 -6.42 -12.43 14.50
CA HIS A 75 -7.56 -13.32 14.74
C HIS A 75 -7.16 -14.53 15.59
N ARG A 76 -5.97 -15.09 15.35
CA ARG A 76 -5.46 -16.20 16.16
C ARG A 76 -5.17 -15.79 17.60
N LEU A 77 -4.61 -14.61 17.84
CA LEU A 77 -4.39 -14.09 19.20
C LEU A 77 -5.70 -13.93 19.98
N ASP A 78 -6.76 -13.54 19.29
CA ASP A 78 -8.12 -13.43 19.86
C ASP A 78 -8.69 -14.82 20.21
N GLU A 79 -8.55 -15.81 19.32
CA GLU A 79 -8.92 -17.21 19.62
C GLU A 79 -8.18 -17.77 20.84
N LEU A 80 -6.90 -17.38 20.99
CA LEU A 80 -6.10 -17.72 22.14
C LEU A 80 -6.52 -16.95 23.40
N GLY A 81 -7.41 -15.95 23.33
CA GLY A 81 -7.87 -15.18 24.49
C GLY A 81 -6.81 -14.21 25.04
N THR A 82 -5.92 -13.71 24.19
CA THR A 82 -4.85 -12.79 24.60
C THR A 82 -5.37 -11.37 24.72
N SER A 83 -5.33 -10.78 25.92
CA SER A 83 -5.77 -9.40 26.13
C SER A 83 -4.77 -8.38 25.54
N LYS A 84 -5.28 -7.22 25.10
CA LYS A 84 -4.45 -6.12 24.57
C LYS A 84 -3.36 -5.66 25.56
N THR A 85 -3.61 -5.75 26.87
CA THR A 85 -2.65 -5.39 27.92
C THR A 85 -1.43 -6.31 27.94
N VAL A 86 -1.62 -7.62 27.74
CA VAL A 86 -0.52 -8.59 27.70
C VAL A 86 0.37 -8.32 26.48
N ARG A 87 -0.24 -7.99 25.32
CA ARG A 87 0.49 -7.67 24.09
C ARG A 87 1.47 -6.51 24.27
N ARG A 88 1.01 -5.41 24.90
CA ARG A 88 1.84 -4.20 25.11
C ARG A 88 2.95 -4.37 26.14
N ARG A 89 2.74 -5.20 27.18
CA ARG A 89 3.71 -5.35 28.28
C ARG A 89 4.97 -6.09 27.86
N GLU A 90 4.84 -7.10 27.00
CA GLU A 90 5.93 -8.00 26.63
C GLU A 90 6.71 -7.50 25.40
N HIS A 91 6.19 -6.47 24.72
CA HIS A 91 6.82 -5.88 23.55
C HIS A 91 7.85 -4.82 23.94
N ARG A 92 9.01 -4.87 23.29
CA ARG A 92 10.05 -3.84 23.34
C ARG A 92 10.24 -3.31 21.93
N ALA A 93 9.89 -2.05 21.72
CA ALA A 93 10.13 -1.36 20.45
C ALA A 93 11.63 -1.41 20.12
N LEU A 94 11.94 -1.84 18.89
CA LEU A 94 13.31 -1.85 18.36
C LEU A 94 13.67 -0.55 17.64
N VAL A 95 12.65 0.18 17.19
CA VAL A 95 12.76 1.42 16.43
C VAL A 95 11.75 2.39 16.99
N ASP A 96 12.13 3.65 17.09
CA ASP A 96 11.17 4.73 17.28
C ASP A 96 10.56 5.10 15.93
N VAL A 97 9.43 4.48 15.59
CA VAL A 97 8.73 4.68 14.31
C VAL A 97 8.44 6.17 14.07
N ALA A 98 7.99 6.89 15.10
CA ALA A 98 7.71 8.31 15.01
C ALA A 98 8.98 9.11 14.69
N ALA A 99 10.10 8.79 15.35
CA ALA A 99 11.37 9.46 15.06
C ALA A 99 11.90 9.15 13.66
N VAL A 100 11.74 7.92 13.15
CA VAL A 100 12.11 7.61 11.75
C VAL A 100 11.25 8.42 10.79
N LEU A 101 9.94 8.46 10.98
CA LEU A 101 9.04 9.25 10.12
C LEU A 101 9.35 10.75 10.17
N ALA A 102 9.75 11.26 11.33
CA ALA A 102 10.14 12.66 11.51
C ALA A 102 11.39 13.05 10.71
N THR A 103 12.26 12.10 10.34
CA THR A 103 13.42 12.37 9.47
C THR A 103 13.00 12.78 8.05
N GLN A 104 11.83 12.30 7.59
CA GLN A 104 11.39 12.39 6.20
C GLN A 104 12.42 11.87 5.18
N ASP A 105 13.31 10.98 5.62
CA ASP A 105 14.34 10.34 4.81
C ASP A 105 13.86 8.94 4.39
N GLY A 106 13.58 8.78 3.10
CA GLY A 106 13.14 7.52 2.53
C GLY A 106 14.13 6.38 2.73
N ASP A 107 15.43 6.64 2.69
CA ASP A 107 16.45 5.60 2.88
C ASP A 107 16.51 5.16 4.34
N ALA A 108 16.31 6.10 5.28
CA ALA A 108 16.17 5.77 6.70
C ALA A 108 14.92 4.90 6.95
N VAL A 109 13.79 5.19 6.29
CA VAL A 109 12.59 4.35 6.32
C VAL A 109 12.90 2.94 5.80
N LEU A 110 13.51 2.82 4.62
CA LEU A 110 13.85 1.52 4.02
C LEU A 110 14.77 0.71 4.94
N ARG A 111 15.82 1.32 5.51
CA ARG A 111 16.71 0.63 6.45
C ARG A 111 15.98 0.20 7.72
N ALA A 112 15.18 1.05 8.33
CA ALA A 112 14.45 0.70 9.55
C ALA A 112 13.45 -0.45 9.33
N VAL A 113 12.73 -0.45 8.20
CA VAL A 113 11.83 -1.55 7.83
C VAL A 113 12.63 -2.84 7.58
N TYR A 114 13.59 -2.81 6.66
CA TYR A 114 14.16 -4.02 6.06
C TYR A 114 15.43 -4.54 6.74
N GLN A 115 16.15 -3.72 7.51
CA GLN A 115 17.32 -4.17 8.28
C GLN A 115 16.97 -4.46 9.75
N VAL A 116 15.82 -3.96 10.25
CA VAL A 116 15.46 -4.09 11.68
C VAL A 116 14.09 -4.74 11.90
N LEU A 117 13.00 -4.07 11.51
CA LEU A 117 11.65 -4.47 11.92
C LEU A 117 11.20 -5.79 11.27
N LEU A 118 11.23 -5.87 9.94
CA LEU A 118 10.79 -7.05 9.21
C LEU A 118 11.69 -8.27 9.46
N PRO A 119 13.04 -8.16 9.47
CA PRO A 119 13.90 -9.28 9.88
C PRO A 119 13.56 -9.82 11.27
N ARG A 120 13.28 -8.95 12.24
CA ARG A 120 12.91 -9.41 13.59
C ARG A 120 11.55 -10.12 13.60
N ALA A 121 10.56 -9.58 12.91
CA ALA A 121 9.24 -10.22 12.80
C ALA A 121 9.36 -11.62 12.18
N VAL A 122 10.15 -11.76 11.12
CA VAL A 122 10.42 -13.05 10.47
C VAL A 122 11.16 -14.02 11.38
N GLU A 123 12.18 -13.56 12.12
CA GLU A 123 12.91 -14.37 13.09
C GLU A 123 11.97 -14.92 14.17
N LEU A 124 11.13 -14.07 14.77
CA LEU A 124 10.17 -14.47 15.79
C LEU A 124 9.14 -15.48 15.28
N LEU A 125 8.65 -15.29 14.06
CA LEU A 125 7.72 -16.24 13.43
C LEU A 125 8.42 -17.57 13.13
N ARG A 126 9.68 -17.56 12.71
CA ARG A 126 10.46 -18.78 12.52
C ARG A 126 10.71 -19.52 13.83
N GLU A 127 11.12 -18.81 14.88
CA GLU A 127 11.27 -19.36 16.23
C GLU A 127 9.95 -19.99 16.72
N LEU A 128 8.82 -19.32 16.50
CA LEU A 128 7.50 -19.84 16.82
C LEU A 128 7.14 -21.08 15.97
N HIS A 129 7.50 -21.10 14.69
CA HIS A 129 7.25 -22.23 13.80
C HIS A 129 8.06 -23.47 14.18
N ASP A 130 9.31 -23.25 14.60
CA ASP A 130 10.27 -24.29 14.95
C ASP A 130 10.14 -24.76 16.40
N ALA A 131 9.49 -23.97 17.27
CA ALA A 131 9.08 -24.41 18.59
C ALA A 131 8.21 -25.68 18.48
N GLY A 132 8.43 -26.64 19.39
CA GLY A 132 7.68 -27.89 19.43
C GLY A 132 6.17 -27.71 19.67
N GLY A 133 5.44 -28.81 19.81
CA GLY A 133 4.00 -28.75 20.13
C GLY A 133 3.08 -28.49 18.93
N ARG A 134 3.51 -28.89 17.73
CA ARG A 134 2.80 -28.68 16.46
C ARG A 134 1.37 -29.21 16.41
N VAL A 135 1.01 -30.20 17.23
CA VAL A 135 -0.37 -30.67 17.36
C VAL A 135 -1.18 -29.82 18.34
N ALA A 136 -0.58 -29.40 19.45
CA ALA A 136 -1.27 -28.63 20.49
C ALA A 136 -1.63 -27.21 20.02
N ASP A 137 -0.75 -26.60 19.21
CA ASP A 137 -1.00 -25.28 18.60
C ASP A 137 -0.96 -25.32 17.06
N ALA A 138 -1.50 -26.39 16.49
CA ALA A 138 -1.57 -26.60 15.04
C ALA A 138 -2.12 -25.39 14.24
N PRO A 139 -3.14 -24.64 14.72
CA PRO A 139 -3.64 -23.47 14.01
C PRO A 139 -2.57 -22.39 13.84
N THR A 140 -1.83 -22.04 14.90
CA THR A 140 -0.75 -21.03 14.83
C THR A 140 0.34 -21.46 13.86
N HIS A 141 0.86 -22.69 13.99
CA HIS A 141 1.89 -23.20 13.06
C HIS A 141 1.41 -23.23 11.61
N ARG A 142 0.12 -23.52 11.38
CA ARG A 142 -0.46 -23.49 10.04
C ARG A 142 -0.44 -22.07 9.46
N LEU A 143 -0.86 -21.07 10.23
CA LEU A 143 -0.87 -19.67 9.79
C LEU A 143 0.54 -19.18 9.51
N VAL A 144 1.48 -19.41 10.44
CA VAL A 144 2.89 -19.03 10.23
C VAL A 144 3.44 -19.68 8.96
N ARG A 145 3.18 -20.97 8.72
CA ARG A 145 3.64 -21.66 7.51
C ARG A 145 3.07 -21.08 6.21
N LEU A 146 1.90 -20.45 6.24
CA LEU A 146 1.31 -19.83 5.06
C LEU A 146 1.95 -18.47 4.75
N HIS A 147 2.22 -17.66 5.77
CA HIS A 147 2.69 -16.28 5.57
C HIS A 147 4.21 -16.12 5.63
N LEU A 148 4.92 -17.01 6.35
CA LEU A 148 6.37 -16.89 6.53
C LEU A 148 7.16 -16.84 5.20
N PRO A 149 6.85 -17.64 4.16
CA PRO A 149 7.59 -17.56 2.90
C PRO A 149 7.52 -16.20 2.22
N GLU A 150 6.33 -15.57 2.17
CA GLU A 150 6.19 -14.23 1.56
C GLU A 150 6.87 -13.14 2.39
N LEU A 151 6.83 -13.25 3.72
CA LEU A 151 7.56 -12.33 4.61
C LEU A 151 9.09 -12.50 4.48
N GLU A 152 9.57 -13.74 4.26
CA GLU A 152 10.98 -14.02 4.00
C GLU A 152 11.42 -13.43 2.66
N GLU A 153 10.61 -13.55 1.61
CA GLU A 153 10.87 -12.93 0.31
C GLU A 153 10.92 -11.40 0.41
N ALA A 154 9.96 -10.79 1.11
CA ALA A 154 9.93 -9.35 1.35
C ALA A 154 11.16 -8.86 2.15
N ARG A 155 11.59 -9.64 3.15
CA ARG A 155 12.82 -9.38 3.92
C ARG A 155 14.05 -9.45 3.01
N ASP A 156 14.18 -10.52 2.23
CA ASP A 156 15.38 -10.77 1.42
C ASP A 156 15.53 -9.70 0.34
N TRP A 157 14.43 -9.35 -0.34
CA TRP A 157 14.41 -8.19 -1.25
C TRP A 157 14.89 -6.92 -0.57
N GLY A 158 14.40 -6.65 0.65
CA GLY A 158 14.74 -5.43 1.38
C GLY A 158 16.19 -5.36 1.85
N LEU A 159 16.77 -6.50 2.25
CA LEU A 159 18.19 -6.59 2.58
C LEU A 159 19.05 -6.32 1.36
N ASP A 160 18.71 -6.91 0.21
CA ASP A 160 19.42 -6.67 -1.06
C ASP A 160 19.28 -5.21 -1.50
N ALA A 161 18.08 -4.63 -1.42
CA ALA A 161 17.81 -3.25 -1.81
C ALA A 161 18.57 -2.25 -0.92
N THR A 162 18.55 -2.42 0.40
CA THR A 162 19.24 -1.50 1.32
C THR A 162 20.76 -1.61 1.23
N ALA A 163 21.31 -2.79 0.89
CA ALA A 163 22.74 -2.93 0.62
C ALA A 163 23.23 -2.09 -0.58
N LEU A 164 22.34 -1.78 -1.54
CA LEU A 164 22.65 -0.89 -2.66
C LEU A 164 22.66 0.61 -2.26
N LEU A 165 21.93 0.98 -1.20
CA LEU A 165 21.87 2.35 -0.69
C LEU A 165 23.12 2.72 0.12
N ASP A 166 23.76 1.74 0.77
CA ASP A 166 24.91 1.92 1.65
C ASP A 166 26.22 2.16 0.86
N THR A 167 26.27 3.27 0.11
CA THR A 167 27.41 3.71 -0.73
C THR A 167 28.53 4.44 0.04
N GLY A 168 28.61 4.26 1.37
CA GLY A 168 29.66 4.82 2.22
C GLY A 168 29.27 6.03 3.07
N ALA A 169 28.00 6.47 3.03
CA ALA A 169 27.44 7.30 4.08
C ALA A 169 27.20 6.44 5.33
N PRO A 170 27.50 6.93 6.56
CA PRO A 170 27.10 6.21 7.76
C PRO A 170 25.58 6.05 7.71
N ALA A 171 25.08 4.83 7.91
CA ALA A 171 23.66 4.58 8.06
C ALA A 171 23.13 5.64 9.03
N ALA A 172 22.16 6.45 8.58
CA ALA A 172 21.49 7.37 9.49
C ALA A 172 21.05 6.53 10.68
N ALA A 173 21.63 6.81 11.86
CA ALA A 173 21.36 6.01 13.04
C ALA A 173 19.85 6.02 13.21
N VAL A 174 19.25 4.82 13.17
CA VAL A 174 17.84 4.66 13.49
C VAL A 174 17.66 5.33 14.85
N PRO A 175 16.84 6.39 14.96
CA PRO A 175 16.81 7.20 16.16
C PRO A 175 16.43 6.33 17.37
N ASP A 176 17.17 6.51 18.47
CA ASP A 176 16.84 5.88 19.75
C ASP A 176 15.52 6.45 20.31
N SER A 177 14.80 5.65 21.09
CA SER A 177 13.42 5.87 21.56
C SER A 177 13.21 7.09 22.46
N ALA A 178 13.21 8.29 21.90
CA ALA A 178 13.09 9.56 22.63
C ALA A 178 12.13 10.57 21.99
N HIS A 179 11.24 10.18 21.06
CA HIS A 179 10.24 11.09 20.51
C HIS A 179 9.07 11.34 21.47
N ASP A 180 8.44 12.52 21.37
CA ASP A 180 7.30 12.96 22.19
C ASP A 180 5.98 12.19 21.93
N GLY A 181 5.99 11.19 21.05
CA GLY A 181 4.86 10.30 20.75
C GLY A 181 3.82 10.86 19.79
N ALA A 182 3.98 12.05 19.20
CA ALA A 182 3.07 12.52 18.15
C ALA A 182 3.27 11.72 16.85
N ARG A 183 2.25 10.97 16.42
CA ARG A 183 2.25 10.30 15.10
C ARG A 183 2.19 11.35 14.00
N THR A 184 3.27 11.45 13.22
CA THR A 184 3.36 12.32 12.05
C THR A 184 3.87 11.53 10.85
N ARG A 185 3.44 11.91 9.66
CA ARG A 185 3.95 11.39 8.39
C ARG A 185 4.39 12.53 7.46
N PRO A 186 5.24 12.25 6.46
CA PRO A 186 5.51 13.23 5.40
C PRO A 186 4.21 13.70 4.73
N VAL A 187 4.21 14.98 4.32
CA VAL A 187 3.09 15.63 3.58
C VAL A 187 3.51 16.06 2.17
N ARG A 188 4.69 15.60 1.73
CA ARG A 188 5.23 15.81 0.39
C ARG A 188 5.78 14.50 -0.11
N ALA A 189 5.23 14.01 -1.22
CA ALA A 189 5.75 12.88 -1.94
C ALA A 189 7.11 13.21 -2.57
N ARG A 190 8.06 12.28 -2.48
CA ARG A 190 9.29 12.29 -3.29
C ARG A 190 9.06 11.45 -4.54
N ARG A 191 9.66 11.79 -5.68
CA ARG A 191 9.60 10.97 -6.89
C ARG A 191 11.02 10.61 -7.31
N ASP A 192 11.16 9.49 -7.99
CA ASP A 192 12.42 9.00 -8.50
C ASP A 192 13.04 10.03 -9.46
N GLU A 193 14.36 10.25 -9.35
CA GLU A 193 15.06 11.25 -10.16
C GLU A 193 15.02 10.96 -11.66
N ARG A 194 14.75 9.71 -12.05
CA ARG A 194 14.54 9.32 -13.45
C ARG A 194 13.29 9.96 -14.05
N PHE A 195 12.30 10.34 -13.25
CA PHE A 195 11.09 11.00 -13.73
C PHE A 195 11.25 12.52 -13.75
N ALA A 196 10.92 13.14 -14.88
CA ALA A 196 10.45 14.52 -14.87
C ALA A 196 9.10 14.58 -14.13
N VAL A 197 8.78 15.72 -13.50
CA VAL A 197 7.52 15.91 -12.78
C VAL A 197 6.86 17.24 -13.13
N PHE A 198 5.54 17.29 -12.98
CA PHE A 198 4.73 18.50 -13.10
C PHE A 198 3.61 18.48 -12.06
N SER A 199 3.16 19.66 -11.62
CA SER A 199 2.24 19.80 -10.48
C SER A 199 1.08 20.77 -10.73
N ASP A 200 0.94 21.30 -11.94
CA ASP A 200 -0.07 22.31 -12.30
C ASP A 200 -1.28 21.73 -13.04
N THR A 201 -1.17 20.50 -13.54
CA THR A 201 -2.23 19.79 -14.25
C THR A 201 -2.06 18.28 -14.15
N ARG A 202 -3.08 17.51 -14.55
CA ARG A 202 -2.98 16.08 -14.85
C ARG A 202 -3.22 15.77 -16.34
N ASP A 203 -3.33 16.81 -17.17
CA ASP A 203 -3.46 16.65 -18.62
C ASP A 203 -2.15 16.19 -19.25
N TYR A 204 -2.02 14.87 -19.44
CA TYR A 204 -0.86 14.26 -20.10
C TYR A 204 -0.73 14.64 -21.57
N ARG A 205 -1.77 15.21 -22.21
CA ARG A 205 -1.71 15.69 -23.60
C ARG A 205 -0.99 17.04 -23.72
N ALA A 206 -0.86 17.78 -22.62
CA ALA A 206 -0.09 19.02 -22.58
C ALA A 206 1.43 18.78 -22.67
N ASP A 207 1.86 17.52 -22.54
CA ASP A 207 3.26 17.11 -22.65
C ASP A 207 3.76 17.13 -24.11
N ALA A 208 5.01 17.53 -24.31
CA ALA A 208 5.67 17.55 -25.61
C ALA A 208 5.81 16.16 -26.25
N ALA A 209 5.71 15.08 -25.44
CA ALA A 209 5.67 13.70 -25.94
C ALA A 209 4.33 13.30 -26.57
N HIS A 210 3.31 14.16 -26.52
CA HIS A 210 2.03 13.93 -27.18
C HIS A 210 2.14 14.13 -28.69
N ASP A 211 1.91 13.06 -29.45
CA ASP A 211 1.84 13.11 -30.91
C ASP A 211 0.39 13.37 -31.36
N ALA A 212 0.11 14.62 -31.73
CA ALA A 212 -1.21 15.05 -32.19
C ALA A 212 -1.63 14.40 -33.52
N ASP A 213 -0.68 13.87 -34.30
CA ASP A 213 -0.95 13.21 -35.58
C ASP A 213 -1.20 11.69 -35.41
N ALA A 214 -0.98 11.13 -34.22
CA ALA A 214 -1.24 9.73 -33.93
C ALA A 214 -2.73 9.37 -34.07
N SER A 215 -3.03 8.10 -34.34
CA SER A 215 -4.44 7.66 -34.41
C SER A 215 -5.14 7.80 -33.06
N PRO A 216 -6.49 7.95 -33.03
CA PRO A 216 -7.23 8.04 -31.76
C PRO A 216 -6.91 6.88 -30.80
N TYR A 217 -6.76 5.66 -31.33
CA TYR A 217 -6.36 4.50 -30.53
C TYR A 217 -4.98 4.67 -29.89
N GLU A 218 -3.99 5.17 -30.64
CA GLU A 218 -2.63 5.36 -30.12
C GLU A 218 -2.57 6.47 -29.07
N GLN A 219 -3.35 7.54 -29.26
CA GLN A 219 -3.49 8.61 -28.27
C GLN A 219 -4.10 8.09 -26.96
N ASP A 220 -5.27 7.43 -27.05
CA ASP A 220 -5.96 6.85 -25.88
C ASP A 220 -5.09 5.81 -25.18
N ARG A 221 -4.38 4.97 -25.96
CA ARG A 221 -3.48 3.95 -25.43
C ARG A 221 -2.34 4.58 -24.66
N LEU A 222 -1.64 5.55 -25.24
CA LEU A 222 -0.50 6.19 -24.57
C LEU A 222 -0.94 6.89 -23.28
N GLU A 223 -2.05 7.63 -23.33
CA GLU A 223 -2.59 8.33 -22.17
C GLU A 223 -2.96 7.37 -21.04
N LEU A 224 -3.81 6.37 -21.30
CA LEU A 224 -4.28 5.48 -20.24
C LEU A 224 -3.18 4.56 -19.69
N VAL A 225 -2.24 4.14 -20.55
CA VAL A 225 -1.06 3.38 -20.10
C VAL A 225 -0.16 4.25 -19.21
N ARG A 226 -0.01 5.54 -19.53
CA ARG A 226 0.73 6.49 -18.68
C ARG A 226 0.01 6.76 -17.37
N THR A 227 -1.30 6.98 -17.39
CA THR A 227 -2.15 7.08 -16.19
C THR A 227 -1.90 5.90 -15.26
N ASN A 228 -1.97 4.67 -15.80
CA ASN A 228 -1.74 3.46 -15.01
C ASN A 228 -0.32 3.41 -14.44
N ARG A 229 0.72 3.79 -15.20
CA ARG A 229 2.09 3.89 -14.66
C ARG A 229 2.16 4.88 -13.50
N ASP A 230 1.43 5.99 -13.60
CA ASP A 230 1.41 7.07 -12.61
C ASP A 230 0.55 6.79 -11.38
N GLU A 231 -0.16 5.65 -11.31
CA GLU A 231 -0.84 5.14 -10.10
C GLU A 231 0.09 4.86 -8.91
N ILE A 232 1.37 5.15 -9.07
CA ILE A 232 2.27 5.34 -7.93
C ILE A 232 1.74 6.41 -6.95
N ASP A 233 0.94 7.37 -7.41
CA ASP A 233 0.23 8.33 -6.55
C ASP A 233 -0.90 7.68 -5.74
N ALA A 234 -1.59 6.70 -6.31
CA ALA A 234 -2.62 5.90 -5.68
C ALA A 234 -2.01 4.98 -4.61
N ILE A 235 -0.87 4.32 -4.87
CA ILE A 235 -0.10 3.55 -3.87
C ILE A 235 0.18 4.42 -2.64
N GLU A 236 0.69 5.64 -2.87
CA GLU A 236 0.99 6.61 -1.81
C GLU A 236 -0.25 7.02 -1.02
N THR A 237 -1.37 7.18 -1.72
CA THR A 237 -2.64 7.54 -1.12
C THR A 237 -3.17 6.43 -0.24
N PHE A 238 -3.25 5.19 -0.72
CA PHE A 238 -3.78 4.11 0.10
C PHE A 238 -2.88 3.78 1.30
N ALA A 239 -1.57 3.93 1.14
CA ALA A 239 -0.62 3.83 2.24
C ALA A 239 -0.80 4.94 3.29
N LEU A 240 -0.90 6.21 2.90
CA LEU A 240 -1.10 7.29 3.88
C LEU A 240 -2.45 7.18 4.59
N VAL A 241 -3.51 6.75 3.88
CA VAL A 241 -4.83 6.49 4.47
C VAL A 241 -4.74 5.35 5.48
N TYR A 242 -4.04 4.27 5.15
CA TYR A 242 -3.78 3.17 6.08
C TYR A 242 -3.14 3.69 7.38
N TYR A 243 -2.08 4.51 7.26
CA TYR A 243 -1.37 5.08 8.40
C TYR A 243 -2.29 5.96 9.27
N ASP A 244 -3.01 6.90 8.64
CA ASP A 244 -3.87 7.86 9.34
C ASP A 244 -5.04 7.18 10.07
N LEU A 245 -5.49 6.02 9.60
CA LEU A 245 -6.63 5.30 10.16
C LEU A 245 -6.23 4.11 11.05
N LEU A 246 -4.93 3.86 11.25
CA LEU A 246 -4.38 2.68 11.90
C LEU A 246 -4.97 2.40 13.30
N ASP A 247 -5.23 3.44 14.11
CA ASP A 247 -5.74 3.27 15.49
C ASP A 247 -7.25 3.04 15.58
N GLY A 248 -8.00 3.46 14.56
CA GLY A 248 -9.47 3.50 14.60
C GLY A 248 -10.16 2.53 13.65
N ALA A 249 -9.49 2.11 12.58
CA ALA A 249 -10.08 1.28 11.54
C ALA A 249 -10.17 -0.20 11.96
N PRO A 250 -11.23 -0.91 11.53
CA PRO A 250 -11.26 -2.38 11.60
C PRO A 250 -10.09 -2.99 10.82
N VAL A 251 -9.52 -4.10 11.31
CA VAL A 251 -8.41 -4.80 10.62
C VAL A 251 -8.77 -5.22 9.20
N ASP A 252 -10.04 -5.56 8.94
CA ASP A 252 -10.52 -5.89 7.59
C ASP A 252 -10.50 -4.68 6.65
N MET A 253 -10.70 -3.46 7.17
CA MET A 253 -10.58 -2.23 6.39
C MET A 253 -9.12 -1.94 6.07
N LEU A 254 -8.22 -2.07 7.05
CA LEU A 254 -6.77 -1.92 6.83
C LEU A 254 -6.26 -2.94 5.80
N TRP A 255 -6.77 -4.18 5.85
CA TRP A 255 -6.47 -5.19 4.84
C TRP A 255 -6.99 -4.81 3.45
N ASP A 256 -8.22 -4.30 3.34
CA ASP A 256 -8.76 -3.82 2.06
C ASP A 256 -7.91 -2.67 1.50
N LEU A 257 -7.48 -1.71 2.34
CA LEU A 257 -6.58 -0.61 1.94
C LEU A 257 -5.21 -1.12 1.47
N ALA A 258 -4.58 -2.04 2.21
CA ALA A 258 -3.30 -2.62 1.81
C ALA A 258 -3.44 -3.46 0.52
N ARG A 259 -4.56 -4.17 0.36
CA ARG A 259 -4.86 -4.90 -0.87
C ARG A 259 -5.02 -3.97 -2.07
N THR A 260 -5.70 -2.84 -1.90
CA THR A 260 -5.81 -1.80 -2.93
C THR A 260 -4.44 -1.19 -3.23
N ALA A 261 -3.63 -0.84 -2.23
CA ALA A 261 -2.26 -0.37 -2.49
C ALA A 261 -1.43 -1.38 -3.32
N TRP A 262 -1.59 -2.68 -3.10
CA TRP A 262 -0.96 -3.70 -3.94
C TRP A 262 -1.59 -3.80 -5.35
N ASP A 263 -2.87 -3.52 -5.51
CA ASP A 263 -3.47 -3.39 -6.84
C ASP A 263 -2.83 -2.25 -7.64
N GLU A 264 -2.63 -1.11 -7.02
CA GLU A 264 -2.00 0.05 -7.68
C GLU A 264 -0.52 -0.19 -7.96
N VAL A 265 0.17 -1.01 -7.14
CA VAL A 265 1.51 -1.53 -7.49
C VAL A 265 1.47 -2.30 -8.80
N ARG A 266 0.45 -3.15 -9.00
CA ARG A 266 0.32 -3.94 -10.24
C ARG A 266 -0.05 -3.06 -11.42
N HIS A 267 -0.97 -2.11 -11.24
CA HIS A 267 -1.35 -1.19 -12.30
C HIS A 267 -0.17 -0.32 -12.73
N SER A 268 0.58 0.24 -11.77
CA SER A 268 1.81 0.97 -12.03
C SER A 268 2.83 0.12 -12.80
N LEU A 269 3.05 -1.14 -12.39
CA LEU A 269 3.97 -2.04 -13.07
C LEU A 269 3.49 -2.42 -14.48
N LEU A 270 2.18 -2.69 -14.67
CA LEU A 270 1.60 -2.99 -15.97
C LEU A 270 1.72 -1.79 -16.91
N GLY A 271 1.38 -0.59 -16.44
CA GLY A 271 1.55 0.66 -17.17
C GLY A 271 3.02 0.91 -17.54
N HIS A 272 3.94 0.71 -16.60
CA HIS A 272 5.38 0.85 -16.83
C HIS A 272 5.90 -0.10 -17.92
N GLN A 273 5.54 -1.39 -17.86
CA GLN A 273 5.93 -2.37 -18.87
C GLN A 273 5.29 -2.12 -20.25
N LEU A 274 4.06 -1.59 -20.28
CA LEU A 274 3.40 -1.20 -21.52
C LEU A 274 4.06 0.06 -22.12
N LEU A 275 4.44 1.05 -21.30
CA LEU A 275 5.20 2.22 -21.76
C LEU A 275 6.56 1.83 -22.32
N GLU A 276 7.27 0.91 -21.68
CA GLU A 276 8.54 0.39 -22.20
C GLU A 276 8.37 -0.21 -23.60
N ARG A 277 7.26 -0.92 -23.85
CA ARG A 277 6.96 -1.47 -25.19
C ARG A 277 6.57 -0.40 -26.21
N ILE A 278 5.98 0.71 -25.77
CA ILE A 278 5.56 1.82 -26.64
C ILE A 278 6.76 2.68 -27.03
N SER A 279 7.63 2.99 -26.08
CA SER A 279 8.63 4.06 -26.19
C SER A 279 10.08 3.59 -26.08
N GLY A 280 10.32 2.40 -25.54
CA GLY A 280 11.64 1.91 -25.17
C GLY A 280 12.20 2.48 -23.86
N ASP A 281 11.60 3.54 -23.30
CA ASP A 281 11.99 4.13 -22.02
C ASP A 281 10.75 4.63 -21.25
N PRO A 282 10.27 3.86 -20.25
CA PRO A 282 9.10 4.23 -19.47
C PRO A 282 9.32 5.45 -18.55
N PHE A 283 10.57 5.86 -18.31
CA PHE A 283 10.91 7.04 -17.51
C PHE A 283 10.91 8.34 -18.33
N ALA A 284 10.91 8.25 -19.67
CA ALA A 284 10.93 9.41 -20.56
C ALA A 284 9.68 10.30 -20.43
N TYR A 285 8.59 9.76 -19.88
CA TYR A 285 7.34 10.48 -19.68
C TYR A 285 7.29 11.12 -18.28
N PRO A 286 7.04 12.44 -18.18
CA PRO A 286 6.80 13.12 -16.90
C PRO A 286 5.68 12.48 -16.06
N CYS A 287 5.80 12.54 -14.74
CA CYS A 287 4.80 12.09 -13.77
C CYS A 287 4.03 13.29 -13.22
N SER A 288 2.69 13.23 -13.18
CA SER A 288 1.92 14.25 -12.46
C SER A 288 2.08 14.09 -10.94
N MET A 289 2.13 15.19 -10.21
CA MET A 289 2.23 15.22 -8.75
C MET A 289 1.02 15.86 -8.07
N ILE A 290 0.12 16.52 -8.82
CA ILE A 290 -0.95 17.33 -8.24
C ILE A 290 -1.90 16.52 -7.36
N GLY A 291 -2.27 15.31 -7.80
CA GLY A 291 -3.17 14.42 -7.04
C GLY A 291 -2.63 14.12 -5.64
N ILE A 292 -1.39 13.60 -5.56
CA ILE A 292 -0.77 13.28 -4.28
C ILE A 292 -0.39 14.53 -3.47
N GLU A 293 -0.06 15.66 -4.10
CA GLU A 293 0.19 16.92 -3.39
C GLU A 293 -1.06 17.39 -2.63
N VAL A 294 -2.24 17.22 -3.19
CA VAL A 294 -3.50 17.49 -2.48
C VAL A 294 -3.75 16.42 -1.42
N ARG A 295 -3.78 15.14 -1.79
CA ARG A 295 -4.18 14.05 -0.88
C ARG A 295 -3.27 13.90 0.34
N SER A 296 -1.96 14.12 0.18
CA SER A 296 -1.01 14.04 1.28
C SER A 296 -1.18 15.14 2.35
N ARG A 297 -1.93 16.21 2.06
CA ARG A 297 -2.27 17.28 3.01
C ARG A 297 -3.66 17.14 3.62
N LEU A 298 -4.46 16.22 3.10
CA LEU A 298 -5.74 15.83 3.69
C LEU A 298 -5.51 14.84 4.84
N GLY A 299 -6.49 14.73 5.75
CA GLY A 299 -6.54 13.61 6.69
C GLY A 299 -7.03 12.35 5.99
N GLY A 300 -6.67 11.16 6.49
CA GLY A 300 -6.94 9.88 5.83
C GLY A 300 -8.36 9.68 5.30
N TRP A 301 -9.38 10.07 6.05
CA TRP A 301 -10.77 10.00 5.57
C TRP A 301 -11.06 10.89 4.36
N ASP A 302 -10.56 12.13 4.39
CA ASP A 302 -10.71 13.09 3.30
C ASP A 302 -9.88 12.66 2.08
N ALA A 303 -8.67 12.12 2.28
CA ALA A 303 -7.87 11.57 1.19
C ALA A 303 -8.55 10.37 0.51
N LEU A 304 -9.12 9.44 1.30
CA LEU A 304 -9.87 8.29 0.79
C LEU A 304 -11.16 8.70 0.07
N ALA A 305 -11.84 9.74 0.55
CA ALA A 305 -13.00 10.29 -0.12
C ALA A 305 -12.62 10.99 -1.44
N GLN A 306 -11.51 11.73 -1.46
CA GLN A 306 -11.04 12.46 -2.64
C GLN A 306 -10.77 11.51 -3.80
N ILE A 307 -9.94 10.49 -3.55
CA ILE A 307 -9.55 9.51 -4.56
C ILE A 307 -10.78 8.74 -5.09
N SER A 308 -11.64 8.20 -4.22
CA SER A 308 -12.68 7.27 -4.69
C SER A 308 -14.08 7.85 -4.96
N LEU A 309 -14.38 9.07 -4.49
CA LEU A 309 -15.69 9.70 -4.78
C LEU A 309 -15.65 10.67 -5.94
N PHE A 310 -14.48 11.15 -6.36
CA PHE A 310 -14.39 12.03 -7.52
C PHE A 310 -13.02 12.03 -8.23
N GLY A 311 -12.01 11.36 -7.67
CA GLY A 311 -10.74 11.11 -8.33
C GLY A 311 -10.79 9.94 -9.33
N GLU A 312 -11.51 8.85 -9.03
CA GLU A 312 -11.48 7.61 -9.82
C GLU A 312 -12.79 7.34 -10.59
N LEU A 313 -13.90 8.05 -10.31
CA LEU A 313 -15.24 7.59 -10.72
C LEU A 313 -15.45 7.41 -12.23
N ASN A 314 -14.64 8.05 -13.07
CA ASN A 314 -14.85 8.09 -14.52
C ASN A 314 -13.81 7.30 -15.34
N ILE A 315 -12.81 6.66 -14.73
CA ILE A 315 -11.71 6.02 -15.47
C ILE A 315 -12.08 4.64 -16.07
N ILE A 316 -12.97 3.88 -15.43
CA ILE A 316 -13.32 2.50 -15.86
C ILE A 316 -13.93 2.47 -17.28
N GLY A 317 -14.74 3.46 -17.63
CA GLY A 317 -15.39 3.55 -18.95
C GLY A 317 -14.36 3.65 -20.10
N PRO A 318 -13.50 4.68 -20.09
CA PRO A 318 -12.37 4.82 -21.01
C PRO A 318 -11.47 3.58 -21.07
N MET A 319 -11.10 2.99 -19.92
CA MET A 319 -10.26 1.80 -19.88
C MET A 319 -10.90 0.58 -20.56
N ARG A 320 -12.20 0.35 -20.35
CA ARG A 320 -12.93 -0.70 -21.08
C ARG A 320 -12.99 -0.42 -22.58
N ALA A 321 -13.21 0.82 -22.97
CA ALA A 321 -13.22 1.22 -24.38
C ALA A 321 -11.86 0.96 -25.04
N LEU A 322 -10.76 1.31 -24.37
CA LEU A 322 -9.40 1.00 -24.81
C LEU A 322 -9.18 -0.51 -24.94
N ALA A 323 -9.62 -1.31 -23.97
CA ALA A 323 -9.48 -2.77 -24.06
C ALA A 323 -10.22 -3.36 -25.27
N TYR A 324 -11.41 -2.83 -25.63
CA TYR A 324 -12.11 -3.25 -26.85
C TYR A 324 -11.39 -2.79 -28.12
N ALA A 325 -10.92 -1.54 -28.16
CA ALA A 325 -10.19 -0.99 -29.29
C ALA A 325 -8.87 -1.76 -29.53
N ALA A 326 -8.13 -2.08 -28.46
CA ALA A 326 -6.90 -2.85 -28.51
C ALA A 326 -7.11 -4.23 -29.15
N ARG A 327 -8.17 -4.95 -28.78
CA ARG A 327 -8.51 -6.23 -29.43
C ARG A 327 -8.83 -6.07 -30.91
N ALA A 328 -9.56 -5.01 -31.28
CA ALA A 328 -9.87 -4.73 -32.67
C ALA A 328 -8.62 -4.45 -33.52
N GLN A 329 -7.55 -3.92 -32.89
CA GLN A 329 -6.23 -3.70 -33.50
C GLN A 329 -5.29 -4.91 -33.39
N GLY A 330 -5.70 -6.00 -32.73
CA GLY A 330 -4.87 -7.17 -32.49
C GLY A 330 -3.82 -7.01 -31.36
N ASP A 331 -3.90 -5.93 -30.57
CA ASP A 331 -3.06 -5.70 -29.39
C ASP A 331 -3.62 -6.43 -28.17
N GLU A 332 -3.41 -7.75 -28.16
CA GLU A 332 -3.87 -8.63 -27.08
C GLU A 332 -3.20 -8.35 -25.73
N VAL A 333 -2.01 -7.75 -25.72
CA VAL A 333 -1.28 -7.47 -24.47
C VAL A 333 -1.93 -6.30 -23.75
N THR A 334 -2.13 -5.19 -24.45
CA THR A 334 -2.84 -4.02 -23.88
C THR A 334 -4.26 -4.42 -23.49
N ALA A 335 -4.99 -5.13 -24.34
CA ALA A 335 -6.35 -5.56 -24.04
C ALA A 335 -6.46 -6.35 -22.73
N ARG A 336 -5.60 -7.35 -22.52
CA ARG A 336 -5.64 -8.19 -21.32
C ARG A 336 -5.18 -7.44 -20.07
N ALA A 337 -4.20 -6.55 -20.18
CA ALA A 337 -3.78 -5.73 -19.05
C ALA A 337 -4.97 -4.91 -18.52
N PHE A 338 -5.66 -4.19 -19.41
CA PHE A 338 -6.80 -3.35 -19.04
C PHE A 338 -8.03 -4.15 -18.57
N ASP A 339 -8.19 -5.43 -18.97
CA ASP A 339 -9.22 -6.29 -18.37
C ASP A 339 -9.00 -6.52 -16.88
N TYR A 340 -7.75 -6.80 -16.47
CA TYR A 340 -7.41 -6.99 -15.06
C TYR A 340 -7.57 -5.70 -14.28
N ILE A 341 -7.00 -4.60 -14.78
CA ILE A 341 -7.12 -3.26 -14.16
C ILE A 341 -8.59 -2.92 -13.94
N CYS A 342 -9.45 -3.02 -14.96
CA CYS A 342 -10.88 -2.73 -14.83
C CYS A 342 -11.60 -3.60 -13.79
N SER A 343 -11.15 -4.84 -13.59
CA SER A 343 -11.70 -5.75 -12.58
C SER A 343 -11.33 -5.29 -11.16
N ASP A 344 -10.09 -4.82 -10.99
CA ASP A 344 -9.56 -4.31 -9.73
C ASP A 344 -10.24 -2.99 -9.35
N GLU A 345 -10.33 -2.03 -10.26
CA GLU A 345 -11.04 -0.75 -10.05
C GLU A 345 -12.49 -0.94 -9.58
N SER A 346 -13.19 -1.90 -10.19
CA SER A 346 -14.57 -2.22 -9.81
C SER A 346 -14.67 -2.77 -8.37
N LEU A 347 -13.62 -3.46 -7.90
CA LEU A 347 -13.51 -3.98 -6.54
C LEU A 347 -13.20 -2.86 -5.55
N HIS A 348 -12.27 -1.96 -5.88
CA HIS A 348 -11.85 -0.82 -5.05
C HIS A 348 -13.03 0.08 -4.73
N LEU A 349 -13.69 0.62 -5.75
CA LEU A 349 -14.83 1.53 -5.60
C LEU A 349 -15.93 0.90 -4.75
N ARG A 350 -16.21 -0.40 -4.94
CA ARG A 350 -17.22 -1.10 -4.15
C ARG A 350 -16.83 -1.19 -2.67
N ARG A 351 -15.58 -1.55 -2.36
CA ARG A 351 -15.09 -1.71 -0.99
C ARG A 351 -14.99 -0.36 -0.28
N ILE A 352 -14.42 0.64 -0.93
CA ILE A 352 -14.19 1.96 -0.35
C ILE A 352 -15.51 2.66 -0.07
N ARG A 353 -16.47 2.64 -1.01
CA ARG A 353 -17.81 3.22 -0.77
C ARG A 353 -18.55 2.55 0.38
N ARG A 354 -18.32 1.24 0.62
CA ARG A 354 -18.85 0.55 1.80
C ARG A 354 -18.19 1.10 3.07
N TRP A 355 -16.86 1.17 3.12
CA TRP A 355 -16.13 1.68 4.28
C TRP A 355 -16.46 3.13 4.61
N LEU A 356 -16.57 4.00 3.62
CA LEU A 356 -17.01 5.40 3.81
C LEU A 356 -18.41 5.47 4.43
N LYS A 357 -19.35 4.62 4.02
CA LYS A 357 -20.69 4.60 4.64
C LYS A 357 -20.69 4.06 6.07
N GLU A 358 -19.89 3.03 6.33
CA GLU A 358 -19.93 2.29 7.59
C GLU A 358 -19.07 2.92 8.69
N GLN A 359 -17.97 3.59 8.33
CA GLN A 359 -16.92 4.00 9.27
C GLN A 359 -16.63 5.50 9.24
N HIS A 360 -16.93 6.22 8.14
CA HIS A 360 -16.71 7.66 8.10
C HIS A 360 -17.64 8.38 9.09
N PRO A 361 -17.17 9.37 9.86
CA PRO A 361 -17.98 10.06 10.87
C PRO A 361 -19.30 10.68 10.36
N LEU A 362 -19.34 11.12 9.09
CA LEU A 362 -20.53 11.68 8.45
C LEU A 362 -21.53 10.60 7.97
N GLY A 363 -21.07 9.40 7.58
CA GLY A 363 -21.91 8.29 7.10
C GLY A 363 -22.66 8.47 5.78
N ASP A 364 -22.88 9.70 5.30
CA ASP A 364 -23.56 10.01 4.04
C ASP A 364 -22.57 10.38 2.93
N LEU A 365 -22.61 9.67 1.79
CA LEU A 365 -21.62 9.85 0.72
C LEU A 365 -21.69 11.24 0.06
N ASP A 366 -22.88 11.82 -0.09
CA ASP A 366 -23.04 13.13 -0.74
C ASP A 366 -22.57 14.27 0.19
N GLU A 367 -22.75 14.11 1.50
CA GLU A 367 -22.18 15.01 2.49
C GLU A 367 -20.65 14.90 2.56
N ILE A 368 -20.11 13.67 2.56
CA ILE A 368 -18.67 13.41 2.52
C ILE A 368 -18.05 14.05 1.28
N GLU A 369 -18.61 13.78 0.10
CA GLU A 369 -18.10 14.32 -1.17
C GLU A 369 -18.06 15.86 -1.14
N ARG A 370 -19.14 16.52 -0.72
CA ARG A 370 -19.19 17.99 -0.64
C ARG A 370 -18.20 18.56 0.38
N PHE A 371 -18.03 17.89 1.51
CA PHE A 371 -17.08 18.30 2.54
C PHE A 371 -15.64 18.20 2.02
N THR A 372 -15.29 17.06 1.44
CA THR A 372 -13.95 16.81 0.91
C THR A 372 -13.63 17.69 -0.30
N LYS A 373 -14.60 17.96 -1.19
CA LYS A 373 -14.41 18.89 -2.33
C LYS A 373 -14.01 20.30 -1.89
N ARG A 374 -14.65 20.85 -0.85
CA ARG A 374 -14.25 22.16 -0.31
C ARG A 374 -12.81 22.17 0.19
N ARG A 375 -12.42 21.12 0.93
CA ARG A 375 -11.05 21.00 1.45
C ARG A 375 -10.01 20.85 0.35
N ALA A 376 -10.29 20.02 -0.65
CA ALA A 376 -9.42 19.86 -1.81
C ALA A 376 -9.30 21.17 -2.61
N GLY A 377 -10.41 21.90 -2.79
CA GLY A 377 -10.42 23.21 -3.44
C GLY A 377 -9.58 24.26 -2.69
N ALA A 378 -9.69 24.33 -1.37
CA ALA A 378 -8.87 25.22 -0.55
C ALA A 378 -7.37 24.91 -0.69
N LEU A 379 -7.00 23.63 -0.72
CA LEU A 379 -5.60 23.22 -0.95
C LEU A 379 -5.12 23.56 -2.36
N LEU A 380 -5.97 23.40 -3.39
CA LEU A 380 -5.65 23.83 -4.75
C LEU A 380 -5.40 25.34 -4.86
N GLU A 381 -6.15 26.14 -4.08
CA GLU A 381 -5.97 27.58 -4.01
C GLU A 381 -4.65 27.95 -3.33
N GLU A 382 -4.31 27.28 -2.22
CA GLU A 382 -3.01 27.43 -1.54
C GLU A 382 -1.83 27.05 -2.44
N LEU A 383 -2.00 26.05 -3.32
CA LEU A 383 -1.00 25.64 -4.30
C LEU A 383 -0.92 26.59 -5.51
N GLY A 384 -1.83 27.57 -5.62
CA GLY A 384 -1.87 28.52 -6.72
C GLY A 384 -2.35 27.92 -8.05
N VAL A 385 -3.01 26.76 -8.00
CA VAL A 385 -3.51 26.04 -9.18
C VAL A 385 -4.90 26.53 -9.57
N MET A 386 -5.82 26.61 -8.60
CA MET A 386 -7.23 26.95 -8.84
C MET A 386 -7.91 27.44 -7.55
N GLY A 387 -8.72 28.49 -7.64
CA GLY A 387 -9.46 29.00 -6.48
C GLY A 387 -10.55 28.04 -6.00
N GLU A 388 -10.80 27.99 -4.68
CA GLU A 388 -11.76 27.07 -4.05
C GLU A 388 -13.17 27.22 -4.65
N GLU A 389 -13.65 28.47 -4.75
CA GLU A 389 -15.00 28.76 -5.26
C GLU A 389 -15.19 28.26 -6.70
N TYR A 390 -14.14 28.28 -7.52
CA TYR A 390 -14.22 27.75 -8.88
C TYR A 390 -14.21 26.22 -8.86
N PHE A 391 -13.32 25.62 -8.06
CA PHE A 391 -13.18 24.17 -7.95
C PHE A 391 -14.46 23.47 -7.49
N VAL A 392 -15.15 23.99 -6.47
CA VAL A 392 -16.38 23.37 -5.92
C VAL A 392 -17.55 23.37 -6.89
N ASN A 393 -17.49 24.21 -7.94
CA ASN A 393 -18.50 24.31 -8.98
C ASN A 393 -18.16 23.47 -10.24
N LEU A 394 -17.00 22.80 -10.26
CA LEU A 394 -16.63 21.92 -11.36
C LEU A 394 -17.52 20.67 -11.40
N SER A 395 -17.79 20.19 -12.61
CA SER A 395 -18.39 18.88 -12.82
C SER A 395 -17.43 17.77 -12.37
N SER A 396 -17.95 16.56 -12.10
CA SER A 396 -17.09 15.42 -11.77
C SER A 396 -16.10 15.07 -12.89
N GLU A 397 -16.42 15.39 -14.15
CA GLU A 397 -15.51 15.22 -15.29
C GLU A 397 -14.36 16.22 -15.24
N GLN A 398 -14.65 17.51 -14.98
CA GLN A 398 -13.62 18.55 -14.86
C GLN A 398 -12.72 18.33 -13.63
N ILE A 399 -13.28 17.84 -12.53
CA ILE A 399 -12.48 17.49 -11.34
C ILE A 399 -11.57 16.30 -11.65
N PHE A 400 -12.06 15.31 -12.40
CA PHE A 400 -11.26 14.16 -12.84
C PHE A 400 -10.08 14.61 -13.73
N GLU A 401 -10.29 15.54 -14.66
CA GLU A 401 -9.18 16.07 -15.48
C GLU A 401 -8.10 16.79 -14.66
N LEU A 402 -8.47 17.42 -13.54
CA LEU A 402 -7.54 18.18 -12.70
C LEU A 402 -6.85 17.35 -11.62
N LEU A 403 -7.62 16.50 -10.94
CA LEU A 403 -7.24 15.77 -9.72
C LEU A 403 -7.52 14.27 -9.78
N GLY A 404 -8.08 13.80 -10.91
CA GLY A 404 -8.41 12.40 -11.10
C GLY A 404 -7.19 11.51 -11.01
N GLU A 405 -7.40 10.20 -11.06
CA GLU A 405 -6.31 9.26 -11.28
C GLU A 405 -6.14 8.91 -12.76
#